data_AF-A0A960NTP6-F1
#
_entry.id   AF-A0A960NTP6-F1
#
_cell.length_a   1.000
_cell.length_b   1.000
_cell.length_c   1.000
_cell.angle_alpha   90.00
_cell.angle_beta   90.00
_cell.angle_gamma   90.00
#
_symmetry.space_group_name_H-M   'P 1'
#
loop_
_entity.id
_entity.type
_entity.pdbx_description
1 polymer ?
#
loop_
_entity_poly.entity_id
_entity_poly.type
_entity_poly.pdbx_seq_one_letter_code
_entity_poly.pdbx_strand_id
1 'polypeptide(L)'
;MSAYREPTPFDDPFPGGFSVLKGELSRIIEALFYTFEHREQNKEAMSEQLRLNEGMILLRAREIGGKVALCAQELMQASTDYANGHGKIEMVYECLELLRDELAA
;
A
#
# COMPACT_ATOMS: atom_id res chain seq x y z
N MET A 1 -12.80 7.74 -40.05
CA MET A 1 -13.96 7.18 -39.33
C MET A 1 -13.64 7.30 -37.84
N SER A 2 -14.42 8.08 -37.09
CA SER A 2 -14.18 8.34 -35.66
C SER A 2 -14.67 7.14 -34.84
N ALA A 3 -13.77 6.47 -34.13
CA ALA A 3 -14.09 5.35 -33.25
C ALA A 3 -14.61 5.86 -31.90
N TYR A 4 -15.76 6.54 -31.92
CA TYR A 4 -16.41 6.96 -30.68
C TYR A 4 -17.18 5.75 -30.10
N ARG A 5 -16.70 5.24 -28.97
CA ARG A 5 -17.37 4.22 -28.16
C ARG A 5 -18.05 4.91 -26.98
N GLU A 6 -19.31 4.60 -26.72
CA GLU A 6 -20.03 5.12 -25.56
C GLU A 6 -19.42 4.60 -24.26
N PRO A 7 -19.23 5.46 -23.24
CA PRO A 7 -18.76 5.03 -21.93
C PRO A 7 -19.80 4.10 -21.29
N THR A 8 -19.34 2.91 -20.92
CA THR A 8 -20.06 1.93 -20.13
C THR A 8 -19.95 2.26 -18.64
N PRO A 9 -20.85 1.75 -17.79
CA PRO A 9 -20.75 1.90 -16.33
C PRO A 9 -19.48 1.30 -15.71
N PHE A 10 -18.71 0.54 -16.49
CA PHE A 10 -17.42 -0.05 -16.11
C PHE A 10 -16.23 0.79 -16.59
N ASP A 11 -16.46 1.80 -17.43
CA ASP A 11 -15.40 2.73 -17.80
C ASP A 11 -15.11 3.64 -16.60
N ASP A 12 -13.83 3.79 -16.30
CA ASP A 12 -13.34 4.58 -15.17
C ASP A 12 -13.98 5.98 -15.24
N PRO A 13 -14.83 6.38 -14.27
CA PRO A 13 -15.54 7.65 -14.33
C PRO A 13 -14.57 8.85 -14.36
N PHE A 14 -13.31 8.62 -13.97
CA PHE A 14 -12.22 9.58 -14.06
C PHE A 14 -10.98 8.92 -14.68
N PRO A 15 -10.77 9.02 -16.01
CA PRO A 15 -9.58 8.47 -16.64
C PRO A 15 -8.31 9.03 -15.96
N GLY A 16 -7.55 8.15 -15.29
CA GLY A 16 -6.34 8.51 -14.54
C GLY A 16 -6.53 8.67 -13.03
N GLY A 17 -7.76 8.60 -12.50
CA GLY A 17 -7.99 8.56 -11.04
C GLY A 17 -7.28 7.36 -10.40
N PHE A 18 -7.36 6.21 -11.06
CA PHE A 18 -6.67 5.00 -10.61
C PHE A 18 -5.14 5.12 -10.60
N SER A 19 -4.54 5.78 -11.60
CA SER A 19 -3.07 5.97 -11.65
C SER A 19 -2.60 6.98 -10.60
N VAL A 20 -3.40 8.00 -10.29
CA VAL A 20 -3.14 8.94 -9.18
C VAL A 20 -3.17 8.21 -7.84
N LEU A 21 -4.19 7.37 -7.60
CA LEU A 21 -4.31 6.60 -6.35
C LEU A 21 -3.13 5.63 -6.18
N LYS A 22 -2.76 4.88 -7.23
CA LYS A 22 -1.58 4.01 -7.22
C LYS A 22 -0.30 4.80 -6.95
N GLY A 23 -0.15 5.99 -7.55
CA GLY A 23 1.02 6.85 -7.35
C GLY A 23 1.10 7.49 -5.97
N GLU A 24 -0.04 7.78 -5.32
CA GLU A 24 -0.08 8.19 -3.92
C GLU A 24 0.34 7.05 -3.00
N LEU A 25 -0.25 5.86 -3.18
CA LEU A 25 0.09 4.72 -2.33
C LEU A 25 1.54 4.30 -2.51
N SER A 26 2.06 4.27 -3.74
CA SER A 26 3.47 3.95 -4.01
C SER A 26 4.42 4.89 -3.27
N ARG A 27 4.13 6.21 -3.24
CA ARG A 27 4.96 7.18 -2.50
C ARG A 27 4.97 6.93 -1.00
N ILE A 28 3.85 6.51 -0.42
CA ILE A 28 3.77 6.16 1.01
C ILE A 28 4.64 4.93 1.28
N ILE A 29 4.55 3.90 0.44
CA ILE A 29 5.32 2.65 0.59
C ILE A 29 6.83 2.91 0.44
N GLU A 30 7.25 3.67 -0.57
CA GLU A 30 8.66 4.04 -0.75
C GLU A 30 9.21 4.88 0.42
N ALA A 31 8.39 5.77 1.00
CA ALA A 31 8.79 6.52 2.19
C ALA A 31 8.99 5.62 3.41
N LEU A 32 8.17 4.57 3.56
CA LEU A 32 8.34 3.56 4.61
C LEU A 32 9.63 2.76 4.41
N PHE A 33 9.88 2.26 3.20
CA PHE A 33 11.15 1.58 2.87
C PHE A 33 12.36 2.44 3.20
N TYR A 34 12.37 3.68 2.69
CA TYR A 34 13.46 4.61 2.96
C TYR A 34 13.69 4.80 4.47
N THR A 35 12.61 4.99 5.23
CA THR A 35 12.69 5.17 6.68
C THR A 35 13.25 3.93 7.38
N PHE A 36 12.84 2.74 6.94
CA PHE A 36 13.23 1.47 7.52
C PHE A 36 14.69 1.08 7.23
N GLU A 37 15.19 1.46 6.05
CA GLU A 37 16.58 1.23 5.65
C GLU A 37 17.56 2.23 6.28
N HIS A 38 17.13 3.48 6.50
CA HIS A 38 18.02 4.58 6.87
C HIS A 38 17.92 5.02 8.33
N ARG A 39 16.90 4.58 9.08
CA ARG A 39 16.83 4.76 10.54
C ARG A 39 17.27 3.48 11.23
N GLU A 40 17.82 3.61 12.44
CA GLU A 40 17.99 2.45 13.31
C GLU A 40 16.67 1.69 13.39
N GLN A 41 16.72 0.37 13.19
CA GLN A 41 15.58 -0.56 13.22
C GLN A 41 15.01 -0.71 14.63
N ASN A 42 14.60 0.41 15.22
CA ASN A 42 13.89 0.43 16.48
C ASN A 42 12.45 -0.01 16.20
N LYS A 43 12.11 -1.18 16.74
CA LYS A 43 10.78 -1.77 16.70
C LYS A 43 9.66 -0.78 16.98
N GLU A 44 9.82 0.07 18.00
CA GLU A 44 8.81 1.04 18.41
C GLU A 44 8.62 2.10 17.32
N ALA A 45 9.72 2.66 16.81
CA ALA A 45 9.69 3.66 15.75
C ALA A 45 9.10 3.10 14.45
N MET A 46 9.45 1.88 14.06
CA MET A 46 8.92 1.23 12.86
C MET A 46 7.41 0.95 12.99
N SER A 47 6.99 0.44 14.15
CA SER A 47 5.58 0.17 14.44
C SER A 47 4.75 1.45 14.47
N GLU A 48 5.30 2.53 15.04
CA GLU A 48 4.67 3.85 15.05
C GLU A 48 4.49 4.40 13.64
N GLN A 49 5.52 4.31 12.78
CA GLN A 49 5.42 4.76 11.39
C GLN A 49 4.36 3.99 10.60
N LEU A 50 4.27 2.68 10.76
CA LEU A 50 3.23 1.88 10.10
C LEU A 50 1.85 2.28 10.60
N ARG A 51 1.67 2.45 11.91
CA ARG A 51 0.40 2.88 12.51
C ARG A 51 -0.03 4.28 12.05
N LEU A 52 0.91 5.22 11.91
CA LEU A 52 0.62 6.56 11.41
C LEU A 52 0.15 6.56 9.95
N ASN A 53 0.65 5.62 9.14
CA ASN A 53 0.30 5.49 7.73
C ASN A 53 -0.84 4.50 7.46
N GLU A 54 -1.20 3.65 8.43
CA GLU A 54 -2.19 2.58 8.31
C GLU A 54 -3.51 3.06 7.69
N GLY A 55 -4.09 4.13 8.25
CA GLY A 55 -5.36 4.66 7.76
C GLY A 55 -5.30 5.11 6.31
N MET A 56 -4.21 5.74 5.89
CA MET A 56 -4.01 6.18 4.51
C MET A 56 -3.77 5.00 3.57
N ILE A 57 -2.94 4.03 3.98
CA ILE A 57 -2.65 2.81 3.21
C ILE A 57 -3.94 2.03 2.96
N LEU A 58 -4.71 1.74 4.02
CA LEU A 58 -5.96 0.99 3.92
C LEU A 58 -7.02 1.73 3.09
N LEU A 59 -7.14 3.05 3.25
CA LEU A 59 -8.09 3.84 2.47
C LEU A 59 -7.76 3.79 0.98
N ARG A 60 -6.50 4.09 0.61
CA ARG A 60 -6.05 4.09 -0.79
C ARG A 60 -6.09 2.71 -1.40
N ALA A 61 -5.65 1.69 -0.67
CA ALA A 61 -5.70 0.31 -1.14
C ALA A 61 -7.15 -0.16 -1.37
N ARG A 62 -8.11 0.29 -0.54
CA ARG A 62 -9.54 -0.01 -0.74
C ARG A 62 -10.13 0.70 -1.96
N GLU A 63 -9.74 1.96 -2.22
CA GLU A 63 -10.16 2.71 -3.41
C GLU A 63 -9.60 2.10 -4.70
N ILE A 64 -8.37 1.57 -4.65
CA ILE A 64 -7.76 0.80 -5.75
C ILE A 64 -8.44 -0.57 -5.89
N GLY A 65 -8.72 -1.24 -4.77
CA GLY A 65 -9.37 -2.54 -4.73
C GLY A 65 -8.46 -3.69 -5.20
N GLY A 66 -9.08 -4.85 -5.48
CA GLY A 66 -8.38 -6.04 -5.96
C GLY A 66 -7.33 -6.57 -4.98
N LYS A 67 -6.21 -7.04 -5.52
CA LYS A 67 -5.10 -7.59 -4.73
C LYS A 67 -4.38 -6.55 -3.88
N VAL A 68 -4.35 -5.29 -4.31
CA VAL A 68 -3.74 -4.19 -3.53
C VAL A 68 -4.43 -4.05 -2.17
N ALA A 69 -5.76 -4.16 -2.13
CA ALA A 69 -6.52 -4.16 -0.87
C ALA A 69 -6.16 -5.34 0.05
N LEU A 70 -5.95 -6.53 -0.52
CA LEU A 70 -5.55 -7.73 0.24
C LEU A 70 -4.14 -7.58 0.81
N CYS A 71 -3.16 -7.20 -0.02
CA CYS A 71 -1.78 -7.01 0.44
C CYS A 71 -1.66 -5.92 1.50
N ALA A 72 -2.46 -4.85 1.40
CA ALA A 72 -2.51 -3.82 2.43
C ALA A 72 -3.04 -4.34 3.78
N GLN A 73 -4.04 -5.23 3.76
CA GLN A 73 -4.55 -5.86 4.99
C GLN A 73 -3.53 -6.81 5.60
N GLU A 74 -2.86 -7.62 4.78
CA GLU A 74 -1.78 -8.52 5.22
C GLU A 74 -0.62 -7.73 5.85
N LEU A 75 -0.24 -6.60 5.25
CA LEU A 75 0.75 -5.69 5.82
C LEU A 75 0.33 -5.16 7.20
N MET A 76 -0.95 -4.75 7.38
CA MET A 76 -1.42 -4.27 8.67
C MET A 76 -1.44 -5.37 9.74
N GLN A 77 -1.78 -6.59 9.34
CA GLN A 77 -1.72 -7.75 10.23
C GLN A 77 -0.27 -8.03 10.64
N ALA A 78 0.65 -8.11 9.68
CA ALA A 78 2.08 -8.33 9.96
C ALA A 78 2.67 -7.22 10.84
N SER A 79 2.31 -5.96 10.58
CA SER A 79 2.68 -4.81 11.40
C SER A 79 2.19 -4.94 12.84
N THR A 80 0.93 -5.33 13.03
CA THR A 80 0.33 -5.52 14.35
C THR A 80 1.01 -6.66 15.12
N ASP A 81 1.25 -7.78 14.44
CA ASP A 81 1.94 -8.93 15.04
C ASP A 81 3.37 -8.57 15.44
N TYR A 82 4.09 -7.85 14.59
CA TYR A 82 5.42 -7.34 14.89
C TYR A 82 5.41 -6.40 16.10
N ALA A 83 4.52 -5.40 16.12
CA ALA A 83 4.36 -4.46 17.22
C ALA A 83 4.10 -5.18 18.56
N ASN A 84 3.23 -6.19 18.55
CA ASN A 84 2.91 -7.01 19.73
C ASN A 84 4.02 -8.00 20.12
N GLY A 85 5.05 -8.18 19.29
CA GLY A 85 6.18 -9.09 19.56
C GLY A 85 5.92 -10.54 19.18
N HIS A 86 4.86 -10.82 18.42
CA HIS A 86 4.54 -12.13 17.87
C HIS A 86 5.00 -12.30 16.42
N GLY A 87 5.26 -11.18 15.73
CA GLY A 87 5.72 -11.13 14.34
C GLY A 87 7.20 -10.84 14.20
N LYS A 88 7.71 -11.14 13.00
CA LYS A 88 9.09 -10.87 12.58
C LYS A 88 9.12 -9.65 11.65
N ILE A 89 10.19 -8.87 11.70
CA ILE A 89 10.31 -7.68 10.85
C ILE A 89 10.39 -8.07 9.37
N GLU A 90 10.98 -9.22 9.07
CA GLU A 90 11.09 -9.78 7.74
C GLU A 90 9.71 -9.97 7.09
N MET A 91 8.70 -10.40 7.85
CA MET A 91 7.33 -10.50 7.33
C MET A 91 6.73 -9.14 6.96
N VAL A 92 7.04 -8.10 7.74
CA VAL A 92 6.59 -6.73 7.43
C VAL A 92 7.22 -6.25 6.13
N TYR A 93 8.50 -6.53 5.92
CA TYR A 93 9.19 -6.22 4.67
C TYR A 93 8.62 -7.02 3.49
N GLU A 94 8.41 -8.34 3.64
CA GLU A 94 7.79 -9.17 2.61
C GLU A 94 6.42 -8.61 2.19
N CYS A 95 5.57 -8.23 3.15
CA CYS A 95 4.28 -7.62 2.86
C CYS A 95 4.41 -6.25 2.16
N LEU A 96 5.40 -5.42 2.53
CA LEU A 96 5.67 -4.15 1.86
C LEU A 96 6.13 -4.37 0.41
N GLU A 97 6.99 -5.36 0.16
CA GLU A 97 7.48 -5.69 -1.18
C GLU A 97 6.36 -6.23 -2.07
N LEU A 98 5.53 -7.14 -1.55
CA LEU A 98 4.35 -7.64 -2.26
C LEU A 98 3.40 -6.51 -2.65
N LEU A 99 3.14 -5.59 -1.72
CA LEU A 99 2.28 -4.44 -1.99
C LEU A 99 2.88 -3.50 -3.04
N ARG A 100 4.20 -3.29 -3.02
CA ARG A 100 4.92 -2.50 -4.04
C ARG A 100 4.82 -3.15 -5.42
N ASP A 101 5.02 -4.46 -5.51
CA ASP A 101 5.00 -5.19 -6.77
C ASP A 101 3.59 -5.17 -7.40
N GLU A 102 2.55 -5.33 -6.60
CA GLU A 102 1.15 -5.23 -7.06
C GLU A 102 0.74 -3.80 -7.47
N LEU A 103 1.41 -2.77 -6.93
CA LEU A 103 1.22 -1.39 -7.40
C LEU A 103 1.87 -1.15 -8.76
N ALA A 104 3.01 -1.80 -9.02
CA ALA A 104 3.74 -1.71 -10.28
C ALA A 104 3.14 -2.55 -11.43
N ALA A 105 2.36 -3.59 -11.09
CA ALA A 105 1.61 -4.42 -12.04
C ALA A 105 0.42 -3.70 -12.69
#